data_AF-A0A0E4CWY3-F1
#
_entry.id   AF-A0A0E4CWY3-F1
#
_cell.length_a   1.000
_cell.length_b   1.000
_cell.length_c   1.000
_cell.angle_alpha   90.00
_cell.angle_beta   90.00
_cell.angle_gamma   90.00
#
_symmetry.space_group_name_H-M   'P 1'
#
loop_
_entity.id
_entity.type
_entity.pdbx_description
1 polymer ?
#
loop_
_entity_poly.entity_id
_entity_poly.type
_entity_poly.pdbx_seq_one_letter_code
_entity_poly.pdbx_strand_id
1 'polypeptide(L)'
;MSHKINQYYERIPSFLIPIADDGKGNLICIGVKDGFNEKIYFWYHENELIANVMLNEKKYGNIGLDDYWDNVFLVSDSFVERKRSYLINKDRIDFRTLPFNMEKGCID
;
A
#
# COMPACT_ATOMS: atom_id res chain seq x y z
N MET A 1 -17.75 -7.60 -18.22
CA MET A 1 -17.37 -6.36 -17.49
C MET A 1 -16.46 -6.78 -16.34
N SER A 2 -15.25 -6.24 -16.30
CA SER A 2 -14.13 -6.72 -15.48
C SER A 2 -14.29 -6.30 -14.01
N HIS A 3 -14.31 -7.26 -13.09
CA HIS A 3 -14.21 -7.01 -11.64
C HIS A 3 -12.72 -6.91 -11.24
N LYS A 4 -11.99 -5.90 -11.78
CA LYS A 4 -10.54 -5.73 -11.51
C LYS A 4 -10.22 -5.74 -10.02
N ILE A 5 -11.09 -5.21 -9.18
CA ILE A 5 -10.85 -5.11 -7.73
C ILE A 5 -10.74 -6.49 -7.06
N ASN A 6 -11.43 -7.51 -7.59
CA ASN A 6 -11.45 -8.84 -6.99
C ASN A 6 -10.08 -9.52 -7.01
N GLN A 7 -9.20 -9.12 -7.93
CA GLN A 7 -7.85 -9.70 -8.02
C GLN A 7 -6.93 -9.29 -6.86
N TYR A 8 -7.34 -8.32 -6.04
CA TYR A 8 -6.51 -7.77 -4.96
C TYR A 8 -6.94 -8.20 -3.56
N TYR A 9 -8.21 -8.59 -3.36
CA TYR A 9 -8.73 -8.87 -2.01
C TYR A 9 -7.99 -9.98 -1.26
N GLU A 10 -7.39 -10.93 -1.97
CA GLU A 10 -6.61 -12.02 -1.36
C GLU A 10 -5.10 -11.69 -1.26
N ARG A 11 -4.68 -10.48 -1.66
CA ARG A 11 -3.26 -10.07 -1.78
C ARG A 11 -2.89 -8.87 -0.92
N ILE A 12 -3.89 -8.14 -0.43
CA ILE A 12 -3.72 -6.93 0.38
C ILE A 12 -4.29 -7.15 1.79
N PRO A 13 -3.81 -6.41 2.79
CA PRO A 13 -4.44 -6.38 4.11
C PRO A 13 -5.94 -6.07 4.04
N SER A 14 -6.73 -6.73 4.89
CA SER A 14 -8.20 -6.64 4.93
C SER A 14 -8.73 -5.24 5.25
N PHE A 15 -7.90 -4.42 5.91
CA PHE A 15 -8.24 -3.04 6.27
C PHE A 15 -7.92 -2.02 5.16
N LEU A 16 -7.37 -2.44 4.02
CA LEU A 16 -7.06 -1.59 2.89
C LEU A 16 -8.07 -1.78 1.75
N ILE A 17 -8.61 -0.67 1.26
CA ILE A 17 -9.43 -0.66 0.03
C ILE A 17 -8.64 0.03 -1.08
N PRO A 18 -8.38 -0.62 -2.23
CA PRO A 18 -7.75 0.02 -3.38
C PRO A 18 -8.64 1.11 -3.97
N ILE A 19 -8.08 2.30 -4.17
CA ILE A 19 -8.76 3.46 -4.76
C ILE A 19 -8.12 3.93 -6.09
N ALA A 20 -6.89 3.50 -6.38
CA ALA A 20 -6.24 3.70 -7.68
C ALA A 20 -5.16 2.63 -7.95
N ASP A 21 -4.83 2.41 -9.22
CA ASP A 21 -3.70 1.59 -9.68
C ASP A 21 -2.80 2.39 -10.64
N ASP A 22 -1.51 2.04 -10.69
CA ASP A 22 -0.52 2.70 -11.57
C ASP A 22 -0.37 2.02 -12.95
N GLY A 23 -1.22 1.03 -13.27
CA GLY A 23 -1.13 0.21 -14.47
C GLY A 23 0.02 -0.81 -14.49
N LYS A 24 0.88 -0.83 -13.45
CA LYS A 24 2.00 -1.78 -13.30
C LYS A 24 1.81 -2.74 -12.13
N GLY A 25 0.64 -2.68 -11.48
CA GLY A 25 0.27 -3.56 -10.38
C GLY A 25 0.38 -2.91 -9.00
N ASN A 26 0.95 -1.71 -8.86
CA ASN A 26 0.96 -1.01 -7.59
C ASN A 26 -0.38 -0.34 -7.32
N LEU A 27 -0.71 -0.18 -6.04
CA LEU A 27 -1.99 0.38 -5.62
C LEU A 27 -1.82 1.58 -4.70
N ILE A 28 -2.75 2.52 -4.82
CA ILE A 28 -3.07 3.48 -3.76
C ILE A 28 -4.31 2.95 -3.05
N CYS A 29 -4.21 2.81 -1.73
CA CYS A 29 -5.27 2.27 -0.88
C CYS A 29 -5.68 3.29 0.19
N ILE A 30 -6.93 3.20 0.64
CA ILE A 30 -7.43 3.89 1.82
C ILE A 30 -7.63 2.89 2.96
N GLY A 31 -7.21 3.25 4.17
CA GLY A 31 -7.50 2.49 5.39
C GLY A 31 -8.94 2.69 5.86
N VAL A 32 -9.60 1.60 6.24
CA VAL A 32 -11.03 1.60 6.63
C VAL A 32 -11.34 0.90 7.96
N LYS A 33 -10.31 0.60 8.74
CA LYS A 33 -10.41 0.01 10.08
C LYS A 33 -9.98 1.03 11.12
N ASP A 34 -10.54 0.96 12.33
CA ASP A 34 -10.15 1.80 13.46
C ASP A 34 -8.62 1.82 13.64
N GLY A 35 -8.05 3.02 13.84
CA GLY A 35 -6.61 3.27 13.86
C GLY A 35 -5.97 3.51 12.49
N PHE A 36 -6.60 3.02 11.41
CA PHE A 36 -6.14 3.16 10.01
C PHE A 36 -7.08 4.04 9.17
N ASN A 37 -8.25 4.42 9.70
CA ASN A 37 -9.28 5.18 8.98
C ASN A 37 -8.73 6.45 8.35
N GLU A 38 -9.13 6.69 7.11
CA GLU A 38 -8.80 7.86 6.28
C GLU A 38 -7.33 7.99 5.86
N LYS A 39 -6.43 7.15 6.40
CA LYS A 39 -5.03 7.11 5.99
C LYS A 39 -4.88 6.55 4.59
N ILE A 40 -3.92 7.10 3.84
CA ILE A 40 -3.61 6.72 2.47
C ILE A 40 -2.33 5.91 2.44
N TYR A 41 -2.38 4.77 1.76
CA TYR A 41 -1.29 3.82 1.67
C TYR A 41 -0.88 3.58 0.23
N PHE A 42 0.41 3.35 0.01
CA PHE A 42 0.94 2.77 -1.21
C PHE A 42 1.23 1.28 -0.95
N TRP A 43 0.63 0.40 -1.74
CA TRP A 43 0.92 -1.04 -1.72
C TRP A 43 1.79 -1.40 -2.93
N TYR A 44 2.97 -1.94 -2.65
CA TYR A 44 3.99 -2.24 -3.65
C TYR A 44 3.97 -3.71 -4.04
N HIS A 45 3.67 -4.00 -5.31
CA HIS A 45 3.42 -5.38 -5.74
C HIS A 45 4.69 -6.25 -5.78
N GLU A 46 5.87 -5.67 -6.05
CA GLU A 46 7.10 -6.47 -6.21
C GLU A 46 7.57 -7.11 -4.90
N ASN A 47 7.05 -6.66 -3.76
CA ASN A 47 7.39 -7.20 -2.44
C ASN A 47 6.16 -7.78 -1.72
N GLU A 48 5.13 -8.24 -2.44
CA GLU A 48 3.94 -8.79 -1.78
C GLU A 48 4.20 -10.08 -0.98
N LEU A 49 3.40 -10.29 0.07
CA LEU A 49 3.54 -11.45 0.97
C LEU A 49 3.50 -12.78 0.21
N ILE A 50 2.55 -12.96 -0.70
CA ILE A 50 2.35 -14.24 -1.40
C ILE A 50 3.60 -14.62 -2.20
N ALA A 51 4.17 -13.68 -2.96
CA ALA A 51 5.41 -13.90 -3.71
C ALA A 51 6.57 -14.24 -2.77
N ASN A 52 6.65 -13.53 -1.63
CA ASN A 52 7.68 -13.79 -0.63
C ASN A 52 7.52 -15.13 0.09
N VAL A 53 6.31 -15.62 0.34
CA VAL A 53 6.05 -16.97 0.87
C VAL A 53 6.49 -18.02 -0.14
N MET A 54 6.18 -17.86 -1.43
CA MET A 54 6.61 -18.79 -2.48
C MET A 54 8.13 -18.87 -2.63
N LEU A 55 8.83 -17.74 -2.46
CA LEU A 55 10.29 -17.67 -2.57
C LEU A 55 11.03 -18.02 -1.26
N ASN A 56 10.42 -17.77 -0.11
CA ASN A 56 11.06 -17.84 1.20
C ASN A 56 10.08 -18.25 2.31
N GLU A 57 9.48 -19.42 2.14
CA GLU A 57 8.44 -19.99 3.00
C GLU A 57 8.81 -19.97 4.49
N LYS A 58 10.06 -20.32 4.84
CA LYS A 58 10.50 -20.38 6.25
C LYS A 58 10.44 -19.02 6.96
N LYS A 59 10.61 -17.92 6.22
CA LYS A 59 10.62 -16.57 6.78
C LYS A 59 9.22 -15.99 6.91
N TYR A 60 8.34 -16.27 5.95
CA TYR A 60 7.05 -15.58 5.81
C TYR A 60 5.83 -16.49 5.94
N GLY A 61 5.99 -17.82 6.01
CA GLY A 61 4.88 -18.80 5.95
C GLY A 61 3.89 -18.75 7.11
N ASN A 62 4.22 -18.06 8.21
CA ASN A 62 3.33 -17.86 9.36
C ASN A 62 2.81 -16.42 9.49
N ILE A 63 3.11 -15.54 8.53
CA ILE A 63 2.68 -14.14 8.56
C ILE A 63 1.35 -14.02 7.81
N GLY A 64 0.35 -13.35 8.40
CA GLY A 64 -0.90 -13.00 7.75
C GLY A 64 -0.78 -11.72 6.93
N LEU A 65 -1.71 -11.51 5.99
CA LEU A 65 -1.75 -10.28 5.18
C LEU A 65 -1.85 -9.02 6.04
N ASP A 66 -2.65 -9.06 7.11
CA ASP A 66 -2.87 -7.92 8.01
C ASP A 66 -1.63 -7.58 8.86
N ASP A 67 -0.70 -8.52 9.01
CA ASP A 67 0.54 -8.35 9.77
C ASP A 67 1.75 -8.05 8.85
N TYR A 68 1.53 -8.00 7.53
CA TYR A 68 2.59 -7.85 6.54
C TYR A 68 2.73 -6.39 6.07
N TRP A 69 3.69 -5.68 6.66
CA TRP A 69 3.93 -4.25 6.40
C TRP A 69 5.11 -3.96 5.47
N ASP A 70 5.84 -4.99 5.04
CA ASP A 70 7.06 -4.85 4.25
C ASP A 70 6.83 -4.25 2.85
N ASN A 71 5.59 -4.21 2.38
CA ASN A 71 5.21 -3.61 1.10
C ASN A 71 4.06 -2.62 1.18
N VAL A 72 3.71 -2.18 2.39
CA VAL A 72 2.65 -1.19 2.66
C VAL A 72 3.27 0.04 3.29
N PHE A 73 3.08 1.18 2.65
CA PHE A 73 3.71 2.43 3.03
C PHE A 73 2.68 3.51 3.29
N LEU A 74 2.76 4.20 4.42
CA LEU A 74 1.91 5.35 4.70
C LEU A 74 2.32 6.52 3.81
N VAL A 75 1.38 7.04 3.02
CA VAL A 75 1.57 8.19 2.12
C VAL A 75 1.02 9.46 2.75
N SER A 76 -0.09 9.37 3.47
CA SER A 76 -0.71 10.49 4.18
C SER A 76 -1.63 10.01 5.30
N ASP A 77 -1.73 10.79 6.36
CA ASP A 77 -2.59 10.50 7.50
C ASP A 77 -4.08 10.78 7.23
N SER A 78 -4.43 11.46 6.14
CA SER A 78 -5.82 11.72 5.76
C SER A 78 -6.00 11.85 4.26
N PHE A 79 -7.11 11.33 3.72
CA PHE A 79 -7.53 11.56 2.34
C PHE A 79 -7.69 13.06 2.01
N VAL A 80 -8.05 13.87 3.02
CA VAL A 80 -8.30 15.31 2.85
C VAL A 80 -7.01 16.13 2.97
N GLU A 81 -5.92 15.56 3.48
CA GLU A 81 -4.66 16.28 3.68
C GLU A 81 -4.05 16.74 2.35
N ARG A 82 -4.40 17.98 1.98
CA ARG A 82 -3.87 18.67 0.82
C ARG A 82 -2.49 19.25 1.13
N LYS A 83 -1.45 18.42 1.19
CA LYS A 83 -0.07 18.94 1.12
C LYS A 83 0.23 19.40 -0.30
N ARG A 84 0.02 20.70 -0.52
CA ARG A 84 0.31 21.44 -1.78
C ARG A 84 1.75 21.31 -2.29
N SER A 85 2.67 20.72 -1.52
CA SER A 85 4.10 20.72 -1.82
C SER A 85 4.59 19.60 -2.73
N TYR A 86 3.87 18.48 -2.89
CA TYR A 86 4.39 17.32 -3.65
C TYR A 86 3.72 17.07 -5.00
N LEU A 87 2.54 17.64 -5.25
CA LEU A 87 1.79 17.48 -6.51
C LEU A 87 2.19 18.49 -7.60
N ILE A 88 3.17 19.36 -7.34
CA ILE A 88 3.67 20.35 -8.32
C ILE A 88 5.09 19.95 -8.78
N ASN A 89 5.22 18.76 -9.36
CA ASN A 89 6.21 18.53 -10.41
C ASN A 89 5.44 17.91 -11.58
N LYS A 90 5.23 18.71 -12.62
CA LYS A 90 4.11 18.59 -13.56
C LYS A 90 4.18 17.40 -14.51
N ASP A 91 5.18 16.51 -14.41
CA ASP A 91 5.38 15.48 -15.45
C ASP A 91 5.51 14.03 -14.95
N ARG A 92 5.74 13.75 -13.65
CA ARG A 92 5.66 12.40 -13.07
C ARG A 92 5.50 12.48 -11.55
N ILE A 93 4.66 11.62 -10.97
CA ILE A 93 4.86 11.19 -9.57
C ILE A 93 6.09 10.28 -9.62
N ASP A 94 7.25 10.80 -9.25
CA ASP A 94 8.44 9.95 -9.06
C ASP A 94 8.41 9.40 -7.64
N PHE A 95 7.90 8.18 -7.49
CA PHE A 95 7.88 7.44 -6.23
C PHE A 95 9.30 7.23 -5.64
N ARG A 96 10.37 7.47 -6.40
CA ARG A 96 11.77 7.48 -5.90
C ARG A 96 12.16 8.79 -5.21
N THR A 97 11.39 9.86 -5.42
CA THR A 97 11.61 11.19 -4.82
C THR A 97 10.68 11.48 -3.64
N LEU A 98 9.72 10.58 -3.38
CA LEU A 98 9.13 10.50 -2.05
C LEU A 98 10.29 10.32 -1.07
N PRO A 99 10.39 11.16 -0.02
CA PRO A 99 11.45 11.00 0.95
C PRO A 99 11.43 9.55 1.39
N PHE A 100 12.58 8.89 1.33
CA PHE A 100 12.83 7.53 1.81
C PHE A 100 12.63 7.39 3.34
N ASN A 101 11.76 8.22 3.93
CA ASN A 101 11.16 8.15 5.25
C ASN A 101 9.68 7.78 5.11
N MET A 102 9.35 6.78 4.29
CA MET A 102 8.08 6.08 4.49
C MET A 102 8.26 5.28 5.77
N GLU A 103 7.71 5.77 6.88
CA GLU A 103 7.61 4.98 8.10
C GLU A 103 6.83 3.71 7.74
N LYS A 104 7.45 2.54 7.95
CA LYS A 104 6.71 1.28 7.90
C LYS A 104 5.57 1.43 8.89
N GLY A 105 4.34 1.22 8.43
CA GLY A 105 3.15 1.44 9.23
C GLY A 105 3.03 0.41 10.36
N CYS A 106 3.85 0.53 11.40
CA CYS A 106 3.56 -0.04 12.70
C CYS A 106 2.92 1.08 13.52
N ILE A 107 1.65 0.91 13.89
CA ILE A 107 1.03 1.73 14.93
C ILE A 107 1.19 0.93 16.23
N ASP A 108 1.73 1.58 17.26
CA ASP A 108 1.97 1.03 18.60
C ASP A 108 0.71 0.41 19.24
#